data_AF-A0A9W8MD51-F1
#
_entry.id   AF-A0A9W8MD51-F1
#
_cell.length_a   1.000
_cell.length_b   1.000
_cell.length_c   1.000
_cell.angle_alpha   90.00
_cell.angle_beta   90.00
_cell.angle_gamma   90.00
#
_symmetry.space_group_name_H-M   'P 1'
#
loop_
_entity.id
_entity.type
_entity.pdbx_description
1 polymer ?
#
loop_
_entity_poly.entity_id
_entity_poly.type
_entity_poly.pdbx_seq_one_letter_code
_entity_poly.pdbx_strand_id
1 'polypeptide(L)'
;MGLYLSTSGKYRLISPEPQHNPSSRLANKERVMFPPITELGFNQLARPLDNPLTLKHVTTTEYISHLGRPISFGTRWDTGFPDLQNALLDFARSKLAPPSARKITNVLACLAARFAVEFRPRNERQEDLEHSLVENHMRYCAYADSRLRMVTIAPSEPLLAEAAFEHLHYFCRWEEVLEIIAANLDTWGIHQGDRGEFVMGLIWMAARDAVVVKAFPGNVQNRRPWDPYRHSVVFIMDFMKNLLPTGYHQKLESMKPSVGGGTVEFQHAFADCRLWCNHLIQVQDYKVISTKFLCALLSNGIGVLCAPNQAGIDLLWIGLKGDKICH
;
A
#
# COMPACT_ATOMS: atom_id res chain seq x y z
N MET A 1 12.07 -10.16 31.56
CA MET A 1 12.07 -9.68 30.16
C MET A 1 10.61 -9.52 29.78
N GLY A 2 10.11 -8.29 29.68
CA GLY A 2 8.74 -8.03 29.23
C GLY A 2 8.76 -7.69 27.74
N LEU A 3 7.98 -8.41 26.94
CA LEU A 3 7.77 -8.08 25.54
C LEU A 3 6.67 -7.02 25.48
N TYR A 4 7.02 -5.80 25.06
CA TYR A 4 6.06 -4.70 24.91
C TYR A 4 5.94 -4.36 23.42
N LEU A 5 4.79 -4.68 22.82
CA LEU A 5 4.40 -4.16 21.51
C LEU A 5 3.51 -2.94 21.74
N SER A 6 4.01 -1.75 21.40
CA SER A 6 3.25 -0.51 21.50
C SER A 6 2.92 0.00 20.11
N THR A 7 1.64 0.24 19.86
CA THR A 7 1.16 1.03 18.72
C THR A 7 1.05 2.52 19.06
N SER A 8 1.46 2.91 20.28
CA SER A 8 1.43 4.30 20.73
C SER A 8 2.72 5.02 20.30
N GLY A 9 2.57 6.09 19.52
CA GLY A 9 3.58 7.11 19.24
C GLY A 9 3.96 7.94 20.47
N LYS A 10 3.38 7.67 21.65
CA LYS A 10 3.91 8.11 22.95
C LYS A 10 5.12 7.26 23.37
N TYR A 11 6.07 7.04 22.47
CA TYR A 11 7.29 6.29 22.73
C TYR A 11 8.15 6.94 23.83
N ARG A 12 7.93 8.24 24.11
CA ARG A 12 8.48 8.96 25.29
C ARG A 12 8.19 8.25 26.63
N LEU A 13 7.07 7.54 26.73
CA LEU A 13 6.70 6.77 27.92
C LEU A 13 7.41 5.40 28.01
N ILE A 14 7.96 4.93 26.88
CA ILE A 14 8.49 3.57 26.71
C ILE A 14 10.03 3.59 26.68
N SER A 15 10.62 4.65 26.16
CA SER A 15 12.06 4.95 26.23
C SER A 15 12.27 6.43 26.54
N PRO A 16 12.09 6.84 27.81
CA PRO A 16 12.41 8.21 28.23
C PRO A 16 13.91 8.46 28.12
N GLU A 17 14.34 9.70 27.96
CA GLU A 17 15.77 10.02 28.05
C GLU A 17 16.37 9.52 29.38
N PRO A 18 17.64 9.06 29.40
CA PRO A 18 18.26 8.53 30.62
C PRO A 18 18.16 9.47 31.82
N GLN A 19 18.23 10.78 31.57
CA GLN A 19 18.15 11.87 32.57
C GLN A 19 16.76 12.01 33.19
N HIS A 20 15.72 11.61 32.45
CA HIS A 20 14.32 11.67 32.86
C HIS A 20 13.80 10.28 33.27
N ASN A 21 14.68 9.27 33.30
CA ASN A 21 14.32 7.93 33.72
C ASN A 21 14.31 7.86 35.25
N PRO A 22 13.24 7.32 35.87
CA PRO A 22 13.15 7.20 37.34
C PRO A 22 14.25 6.30 37.94
N SER A 23 14.97 5.53 37.13
CA SER A 23 16.12 4.73 37.56
C SER A 23 17.42 5.55 37.56
N SER A 24 17.96 5.79 38.76
CA SER A 24 19.28 6.43 38.95
C SER A 24 20.43 5.69 38.25
N ARG A 25 20.31 4.37 38.06
CA ARG A 25 21.32 3.56 37.34
C ARG A 25 21.36 3.85 35.84
N LEU A 26 20.22 4.24 35.26
CA LEU A 26 20.14 4.68 33.85
C LEU A 26 20.57 6.15 33.73
N ALA A 27 20.19 7.00 34.69
CA ALA A 27 20.61 8.40 34.75
C ALA A 27 22.14 8.56 34.90
N ASN A 28 22.78 7.71 35.71
CA ASN A 28 24.23 7.69 35.94
C ASN A 28 25.02 6.89 34.88
N LYS A 29 24.37 6.43 33.80
CA LYS A 29 24.97 5.63 32.71
C LYS A 29 25.63 4.30 33.14
N GLU A 30 25.28 3.77 34.32
CA GLU A 30 25.74 2.45 34.78
C GLU A 30 25.09 1.30 34.01
N ARG A 31 23.96 1.57 33.34
CA ARG A 31 23.27 0.65 32.42
C ARG A 31 22.87 1.36 31.14
N VAL A 32 22.83 0.62 30.04
CA VAL A 32 22.34 1.09 28.73
C VAL A 32 20.86 0.73 28.60
N MET A 33 20.04 1.68 28.15
CA MET A 33 18.66 1.40 27.78
C MET A 33 18.66 0.68 26.43
N PHE A 34 18.05 -0.51 26.36
CA PHE A 34 17.82 -1.16 25.09
C PHE A 34 16.73 -0.39 24.33
N PRO A 35 16.88 -0.18 23.01
CA PRO A 35 15.82 0.41 22.21
C PRO A 35 14.55 -0.45 22.32
N PRO A 36 13.36 0.15 22.21
CA PRO A 36 12.12 -0.61 22.21
C PRO A 36 12.14 -1.60 21.05
N ILE A 37 11.58 -2.79 21.25
CA ILE A 37 11.32 -3.71 20.15
C ILE A 37 10.13 -3.12 19.38
N THR A 38 10.44 -2.45 18.27
CA THR A 38 9.45 -1.79 17.41
C THR A 38 8.94 -2.71 16.31
N GLU A 39 9.67 -3.79 16.01
CA GLU A 39 9.41 -4.61 14.84
C GLU A 39 8.99 -6.05 15.16
N LEU A 40 7.89 -6.46 14.53
CA LEU A 40 7.57 -7.84 14.21
C LEU A 40 7.79 -8.06 12.72
N GLY A 41 8.37 -9.18 12.36
CA GLY A 41 8.62 -9.52 10.95
C GLY A 41 7.33 -9.50 10.12
N PHE A 42 7.44 -9.03 8.88
CA PHE A 42 6.36 -9.05 7.91
C PHE A 42 6.19 -10.42 7.28
N ASN A 43 4.97 -10.70 6.80
CA ASN A 43 4.63 -11.91 6.04
C ASN A 43 4.93 -13.22 6.80
N GLN A 44 4.97 -13.18 8.14
CA GLN A 44 5.20 -14.39 8.95
C GLN A 44 4.05 -15.41 8.83
N LEU A 45 2.85 -14.95 8.45
CA LEU A 45 1.69 -15.80 8.16
C LEU A 45 1.49 -16.03 6.66
N ALA A 46 2.33 -15.44 5.80
CA ALA A 46 2.16 -15.57 4.36
C ALA A 46 2.32 -17.03 3.95
N ARG A 47 1.40 -17.49 3.10
CA ARG A 47 1.46 -18.85 2.58
C ARG A 47 2.62 -18.97 1.59
N PRO A 48 3.31 -20.12 1.57
CA PRO A 48 4.31 -20.38 0.54
C PRO A 48 3.67 -20.27 -0.85
N LEU A 49 4.48 -19.86 -1.83
CA LEU A 49 4.05 -19.82 -3.22
C LEU A 49 4.06 -21.25 -3.76
N ASP A 50 2.98 -21.99 -3.52
CA ASP A 50 2.81 -23.35 -4.00
C ASP A 50 2.34 -23.35 -5.46
N ASN A 51 2.85 -24.31 -6.24
CA ASN A 51 2.52 -24.46 -7.66
C ASN A 51 1.32 -25.43 -7.85
N PRO A 52 0.35 -25.11 -8.72
CA PRO A 52 0.29 -23.94 -9.60
C PRO A 52 -0.30 -22.70 -8.92
N LEU A 53 0.44 -21.59 -8.94
CA LEU A 53 -0.02 -20.31 -8.42
C LEU A 53 -0.93 -19.62 -9.43
N THR A 54 -2.18 -19.33 -9.03
CA THR A 54 -3.17 -18.67 -9.89
C THR A 54 -3.58 -17.31 -9.35
N LEU A 55 -3.99 -16.41 -10.25
CA LEU A 55 -4.48 -15.09 -9.91
C LEU A 55 -5.68 -15.19 -8.97
N LYS A 56 -6.63 -16.06 -9.28
CA LYS A 56 -7.80 -16.34 -8.44
C LYS A 56 -7.42 -16.77 -7.01
N HIS A 57 -6.33 -17.50 -6.83
CA HIS A 57 -5.87 -17.94 -5.52
C HIS A 57 -5.25 -16.78 -4.72
N VAL A 58 -4.33 -16.03 -5.33
CA VAL A 58 -3.61 -14.92 -4.65
C VAL A 58 -4.51 -13.71 -4.38
N THR A 59 -5.64 -13.61 -5.05
CA THR A 59 -6.66 -12.58 -4.80
C THR A 59 -7.84 -13.11 -3.98
N THR A 60 -7.64 -14.14 -3.16
CA THR A 60 -8.63 -14.51 -2.14
C THR A 60 -8.47 -13.59 -0.92
N THR A 61 -9.58 -13.29 -0.23
CA THR A 61 -9.55 -12.54 1.04
C THR A 61 -8.64 -13.23 2.06
N GLU A 62 -8.69 -14.57 2.10
CA GLU A 62 -7.79 -15.40 2.89
C GLU A 62 -6.32 -15.14 2.55
N TYR A 63 -5.91 -15.28 1.28
CA TYR A 63 -4.51 -15.07 0.93
C TYR A 63 -4.03 -13.65 1.28
N ILE A 64 -4.82 -12.64 0.91
CA ILE A 64 -4.50 -11.23 1.16
C ILE A 64 -4.42 -10.92 2.67
N SER A 65 -5.30 -11.50 3.50
CA SER A 65 -5.29 -11.23 4.94
C SER A 65 -4.03 -11.75 5.65
N HIS A 66 -3.37 -12.76 5.08
CA HIS A 66 -2.14 -13.35 5.60
C HIS A 66 -0.88 -12.58 5.20
N LEU A 67 -1.00 -11.63 4.26
CA LEU A 67 0.08 -10.73 3.86
C LEU A 67 0.12 -9.51 4.79
N GLY A 68 1.33 -9.04 5.08
CA GLY A 68 1.55 -7.90 5.95
C GLY A 68 1.93 -8.27 7.37
N ARG A 69 1.33 -7.58 8.34
CA ARG A 69 1.64 -7.77 9.77
C ARG A 69 0.93 -8.99 10.35
N PRO A 70 1.64 -9.88 11.06
CA PRO A 70 1.09 -11.15 11.53
C PRO A 70 -0.09 -11.02 12.51
N ILE A 71 -0.05 -10.05 13.43
CA ILE A 71 -1.04 -9.94 14.53
C ILE A 71 -2.35 -9.25 14.09
N SER A 72 -2.42 -8.73 12.87
CA SER A 72 -3.50 -7.83 12.46
C SER A 72 -4.69 -8.54 11.80
N PHE A 73 -4.51 -9.10 10.62
CA PHE A 73 -5.61 -9.57 9.77
C PHE A 73 -5.61 -11.09 9.56
N GLY A 74 -4.43 -11.72 9.40
CA GLY A 74 -4.31 -13.17 9.22
C GLY A 74 -4.83 -13.94 10.44
N THR A 75 -4.37 -13.59 11.64
CA THR A 75 -4.88 -14.20 12.88
C THR A 75 -6.39 -14.00 13.07
N ARG A 76 -6.93 -12.85 12.69
CA ARG A 76 -8.38 -12.58 12.73
C ARG A 76 -9.16 -13.42 11.73
N TRP A 77 -8.57 -13.68 10.57
CA TRP A 77 -9.16 -14.58 9.59
C TRP A 77 -9.23 -16.01 10.14
N ASP A 78 -8.12 -16.52 10.68
CA ASP A 78 -7.99 -17.91 11.15
C ASP A 78 -8.87 -18.22 12.35
N THR A 79 -8.99 -17.27 13.28
CA THR A 79 -9.79 -17.42 14.50
C THR A 79 -11.22 -16.89 14.36
N GLY A 80 -11.53 -16.23 13.25
CA GLY A 80 -12.77 -15.49 13.05
C GLY A 80 -13.93 -16.35 12.58
N PHE A 81 -15.12 -16.05 13.08
CA PHE A 81 -16.37 -16.57 12.50
C PHE A 81 -16.64 -15.93 11.13
N PRO A 82 -17.48 -16.56 10.26
CA PRO A 82 -17.73 -16.06 8.90
C PRO A 82 -18.15 -14.58 8.81
N ASP A 83 -18.93 -14.08 9.76
CA ASP A 83 -19.33 -12.67 9.79
C ASP A 83 -18.14 -11.73 10.03
N LEU A 84 -17.18 -12.14 10.87
CA LEU A 84 -15.96 -11.38 11.11
C LEU A 84 -15.05 -11.38 9.87
N GLN A 85 -14.97 -12.51 9.18
CA GLN A 85 -14.23 -12.65 7.92
C GLN A 85 -14.79 -11.72 6.83
N ASN A 86 -16.12 -11.65 6.71
CA ASN A 86 -16.79 -10.76 5.76
C ASN A 86 -16.62 -9.27 6.13
N ALA A 87 -16.52 -8.95 7.42
CA ALA A 87 -16.31 -7.59 7.92
C ALA A 87 -14.83 -7.16 7.96
N LEU A 88 -13.89 -8.02 7.54
CA LEU A 88 -12.46 -7.78 7.72
C LEU A 88 -11.97 -6.53 6.98
N LEU A 89 -12.49 -6.27 5.77
CA LEU A 89 -12.16 -5.08 4.99
C LEU A 89 -12.69 -3.80 5.65
N ASP A 90 -13.93 -3.83 6.16
CA ASP A 90 -14.52 -2.71 6.90
C ASP A 90 -13.76 -2.42 8.20
N PHE A 91 -13.29 -3.48 8.88
CA PHE A 91 -12.41 -3.36 10.04
C PHE A 91 -11.07 -2.71 9.67
N ALA A 92 -10.40 -3.18 8.61
CA ALA A 92 -9.16 -2.60 8.10
C ALA A 92 -9.33 -1.10 7.78
N ARG A 93 -10.43 -0.72 7.11
CA ARG A 93 -10.78 0.68 6.83
C ARG A 93 -10.94 1.50 8.10
N SER A 94 -11.66 0.98 9.09
CA SER A 94 -11.88 1.69 10.38
C SER A 94 -10.58 1.93 11.15
N LYS A 95 -9.57 1.05 10.98
CA LYS A 95 -8.24 1.19 11.58
C LYS A 95 -7.34 2.15 10.82
N LEU A 96 -7.50 2.21 9.50
CA LEU A 96 -6.71 3.11 8.65
C LEU A 96 -7.24 4.55 8.67
N ALA A 97 -8.57 4.71 8.67
CA ALA A 97 -9.25 5.99 8.61
C ALA A 97 -10.35 6.08 9.69
N PRO A 98 -9.98 6.23 10.97
CA PRO A 98 -10.95 6.27 12.05
C PRO A 98 -11.86 7.51 11.95
N PRO A 99 -13.16 7.39 12.32
CA PRO A 99 -14.09 8.51 12.27
C PRO A 99 -13.72 9.69 13.17
N SER A 100 -12.93 9.44 14.22
CA SER A 100 -12.46 10.47 15.15
C SER A 100 -11.30 11.31 14.61
N ALA A 101 -10.60 10.86 13.58
CA ALA A 101 -9.46 11.58 13.01
C ALA A 101 -9.90 12.64 11.99
N ARG A 102 -9.05 13.64 11.79
CA ARG A 102 -9.28 14.68 10.78
C ARG A 102 -9.27 14.05 9.39
N LYS A 103 -10.20 14.48 8.53
CA LYS A 103 -10.33 13.98 7.16
C LYS A 103 -9.03 14.06 6.35
N ILE A 104 -8.30 15.17 6.47
CA ILE A 104 -6.98 15.33 5.84
C ILE A 104 -5.98 14.24 6.24
N THR A 105 -5.97 13.86 7.51
CA THR A 105 -5.08 12.81 8.04
C THR A 105 -5.52 11.43 7.55
N ASN A 106 -6.84 11.18 7.50
CA ASN A 106 -7.39 9.96 6.91
C ASN A 106 -7.00 9.80 5.44
N VAL A 107 -7.09 10.87 4.66
CA VAL A 107 -6.66 10.89 3.25
C VAL A 107 -5.17 10.60 3.14
N LEU A 108 -4.33 11.28 3.90
CA LEU A 108 -2.89 11.03 3.90
C LEU A 108 -2.54 9.59 4.28
N ALA A 109 -3.20 9.03 5.30
CA ALA A 109 -3.01 7.64 5.71
C ALA A 109 -3.35 6.65 4.59
N CYS A 110 -4.48 6.87 3.91
CA CYS A 110 -4.91 6.04 2.79
C CYS A 110 -3.94 6.15 1.61
N LEU A 111 -3.44 7.34 1.31
CA LEU A 111 -2.41 7.55 0.28
C LEU A 111 -1.09 6.88 0.67
N ALA A 112 -0.65 7.03 1.91
CA ALA A 112 0.58 6.41 2.40
C ALA A 112 0.54 4.88 2.28
N ALA A 113 -0.61 4.26 2.56
CA ALA A 113 -0.82 2.82 2.40
C ALA A 113 -0.80 2.34 0.94
N ARG A 114 -1.07 3.22 -0.03
CA ARG A 114 -1.17 2.87 -1.47
C ARG A 114 0.04 3.28 -2.30
N PHE A 115 0.79 4.29 -1.88
CA PHE A 115 1.84 4.91 -2.71
C PHE A 115 3.23 4.86 -2.06
N ALA A 116 3.42 4.03 -1.02
CA ALA A 116 4.68 3.89 -0.28
C ALA A 116 5.32 5.23 0.09
N VAL A 117 4.51 6.19 0.53
CA VAL A 117 4.98 7.56 0.83
C VAL A 117 6.05 7.52 1.91
N GLU A 118 7.24 8.03 1.60
CA GLU A 118 8.32 8.28 2.55
C GLU A 118 8.21 9.71 3.10
N PHE A 119 8.25 9.83 4.42
CA PHE A 119 8.22 11.12 5.10
C PHE A 119 9.64 11.55 5.43
N ARG A 120 9.95 12.82 5.15
CA ARG A 120 11.20 13.50 5.55
C ARG A 120 10.83 14.81 6.23
N PRO A 121 10.34 14.75 7.48
CA PRO A 121 9.87 15.93 8.18
C PRO A 121 11.01 16.95 8.35
N ARG A 122 10.68 18.23 8.16
CA ARG A 122 11.60 19.38 8.29
C ARG A 122 11.27 20.29 9.46
N ASN A 123 10.16 20.02 10.15
CA ASN A 123 9.66 20.81 11.27
C ASN A 123 8.77 19.94 12.17
N GLU A 124 8.55 20.40 13.39
CA GLU A 124 7.76 19.71 14.42
C GLU A 124 6.35 19.34 13.95
N ARG A 125 5.70 20.19 13.14
CA ARG A 125 4.33 19.90 12.65
C ARG A 125 4.31 18.69 11.72
N GLN A 126 5.36 18.48 10.92
CA GLN A 126 5.49 17.32 10.04
C GLN A 126 5.84 16.06 10.85
N GLU A 127 6.67 16.20 11.88
CA GLU A 127 6.96 15.10 12.82
C GLU A 127 5.70 14.65 13.56
N ASP A 128 4.92 15.59 14.11
CA ASP A 128 3.66 15.31 14.80
C ASP A 128 2.64 14.63 13.88
N LEU A 129 2.61 15.02 12.60
CA LEU A 129 1.76 14.38 11.60
C LEU A 129 2.18 12.92 11.37
N GLU A 130 3.47 12.66 11.17
CA GLU A 130 4.01 11.30 11.02
C GLU A 130 3.75 10.45 12.27
N HIS A 131 3.92 11.02 13.46
CA HIS A 131 3.62 10.37 14.73
C HIS A 131 2.14 9.99 14.84
N SER A 132 1.25 10.90 14.45
CA SER A 132 -0.19 10.64 14.42
C SER A 132 -0.55 9.48 13.47
N LEU A 133 0.15 9.35 12.33
CA LEU A 133 -0.08 8.23 11.40
C LEU A 133 0.28 6.88 12.02
N VAL A 134 1.35 6.83 12.83
CA VAL A 134 1.74 5.62 13.58
C VAL A 134 0.72 5.30 14.66
N GLU A 135 0.29 6.31 15.41
CA GLU A 135 -0.66 6.14 16.52
C GLU A 135 -2.04 5.66 16.08
N ASN A 136 -2.57 6.28 15.02
CA ASN A 136 -4.01 6.21 14.74
C ASN A 136 -4.34 5.64 13.37
N HIS A 137 -3.35 5.40 12.50
CA HIS A 137 -3.57 5.07 11.09
C HIS A 137 -2.71 3.90 10.57
N MET A 138 -2.30 2.99 11.44
CA MET A 138 -1.60 1.75 11.05
C MET A 138 -0.29 1.98 10.27
N ARG A 139 0.32 3.17 10.32
CA ARG A 139 1.68 3.38 9.79
C ARG A 139 2.67 2.61 10.67
N TYR A 140 3.67 2.00 10.06
CA TYR A 140 4.62 1.17 10.79
C TYR A 140 5.79 2.01 11.31
N CYS A 141 6.08 1.88 12.60
CA CYS A 141 7.32 2.38 13.19
C CYS A 141 8.39 1.28 13.06
N ALA A 142 9.32 1.44 12.11
CA ALA A 142 10.41 0.49 11.92
C ALA A 142 11.47 0.64 13.02
N TYR A 143 11.76 1.88 13.40
CA TYR A 143 12.76 2.18 14.41
C TYR A 143 12.39 3.44 15.19
N ALA A 144 12.66 3.43 16.50
CA ALA A 144 12.60 4.62 17.34
C ALA A 144 13.79 4.63 18.29
N ASP A 145 14.42 5.79 18.47
CA ASP A 145 15.52 5.97 19.42
C ASP A 145 15.13 6.83 20.64
N SER A 146 16.00 6.82 21.65
CA SER A 146 15.84 7.60 22.88
C SER A 146 15.96 9.12 22.67
N ARG A 147 16.31 9.57 21.46
CA ARG A 147 16.41 10.97 21.05
C ARG A 147 15.23 11.41 20.20
N LEU A 148 14.11 10.69 20.30
CA LEU A 148 12.86 11.07 19.65
C LEU A 148 12.86 10.96 18.12
N ARG A 149 13.87 10.32 17.51
CA ARG A 149 13.88 10.07 16.07
C ARG A 149 13.14 8.77 15.79
N MET A 150 12.11 8.87 14.97
CA MET A 150 11.34 7.73 14.49
C MET A 150 11.56 7.56 12.98
N VAL A 151 11.75 6.32 12.57
CA VAL A 151 11.76 5.92 11.17
C VAL A 151 10.47 5.15 10.92
N THR A 152 9.60 5.70 10.08
CA THR A 152 8.35 5.03 9.71
C THR A 152 8.34 4.57 8.27
N ILE A 153 7.65 3.46 8.02
CA ILE A 153 7.49 2.90 6.67
C ILE A 153 6.02 2.57 6.39
N ALA A 154 5.64 2.60 5.11
CA ALA A 154 4.41 1.99 4.61
C ALA A 154 4.79 0.63 4.04
N PRO A 155 4.64 -0.44 4.81
CA PRO A 155 4.92 -1.78 4.31
C PRO A 155 3.86 -2.22 3.31
N SER A 156 4.19 -3.23 2.49
CA SER A 156 3.26 -3.87 1.56
C SER A 156 2.15 -4.59 2.32
N GLU A 157 0.94 -4.05 2.29
CA GLU A 157 -0.24 -4.61 2.97
C GLU A 157 -1.47 -4.50 2.05
N PRO A 158 -1.71 -5.49 1.17
CA PRO A 158 -2.72 -5.37 0.12
C PRO A 158 -4.15 -5.23 0.66
N LEU A 159 -4.45 -5.78 1.84
CA LEU A 159 -5.76 -5.57 2.49
C LEU A 159 -5.96 -4.11 2.91
N LEU A 160 -4.93 -3.48 3.49
CA LEU A 160 -4.98 -2.05 3.86
C LEU A 160 -5.02 -1.15 2.63
N ALA A 161 -4.32 -1.52 1.56
CA ALA A 161 -4.38 -0.82 0.28
C ALA A 161 -5.79 -0.84 -0.33
N GLU A 162 -6.49 -1.96 -0.22
CA GLU A 162 -7.89 -2.03 -0.65
C GLU A 162 -8.82 -1.21 0.25
N ALA A 163 -8.62 -1.28 1.57
CA ALA A 163 -9.39 -0.47 2.51
C ALA A 163 -9.20 1.04 2.26
N ALA A 164 -7.97 1.44 1.90
CA ALA A 164 -7.64 2.79 1.48
C ALA A 164 -8.37 3.18 0.19
N PHE A 165 -8.40 2.30 -0.82
CA PHE A 165 -9.18 2.51 -2.03
C PHE A 165 -10.65 2.77 -1.71
N GLU A 166 -11.27 1.93 -0.88
CA GLU A 166 -12.68 2.10 -0.52
C GLU A 166 -12.92 3.43 0.19
N HIS A 167 -12.05 3.81 1.13
CA HIS A 167 -12.18 5.06 1.84
C HIS A 167 -12.11 6.27 0.91
N LEU A 168 -11.16 6.28 -0.03
CA LEU A 168 -10.93 7.40 -0.93
C LEU A 168 -12.05 7.57 -1.96
N HIS A 169 -12.66 6.48 -2.44
CA HIS A 169 -13.66 6.53 -3.53
C HIS A 169 -15.12 6.44 -3.09
N TYR A 170 -15.42 5.69 -2.02
CA TYR A 170 -16.81 5.46 -1.57
C TYR A 170 -17.19 6.27 -0.31
N PHE A 171 -16.22 6.69 0.50
CA PHE A 171 -16.46 7.47 1.72
C PHE A 171 -15.99 8.93 1.61
N CYS A 172 -15.02 9.18 0.73
CA CYS A 172 -14.66 10.50 0.27
C CYS A 172 -15.13 10.70 -1.17
N ARG A 173 -15.23 11.97 -1.60
CA ARG A 173 -15.38 12.29 -3.01
C ARG A 173 -13.99 12.39 -3.62
N TRP A 174 -13.75 11.72 -4.75
CA TRP A 174 -12.43 11.69 -5.35
C TRP A 174 -11.93 13.10 -5.70
N GLU A 175 -12.81 13.98 -6.14
CA GLU A 175 -12.50 15.39 -6.42
C GLU A 175 -11.99 16.11 -5.17
N GLU A 176 -12.64 15.88 -4.02
CA GLU A 176 -12.22 16.44 -2.73
C GLU A 176 -10.88 15.85 -2.26
N VAL A 177 -10.63 14.57 -2.53
CA VAL A 177 -9.32 13.95 -2.28
C VAL A 177 -8.23 14.68 -3.07
N LEU A 178 -8.46 14.98 -4.35
CA LEU A 178 -7.51 15.72 -5.19
C LEU A 178 -7.27 17.14 -4.68
N GLU A 179 -8.32 17.85 -4.23
CA GLU A 179 -8.20 19.18 -3.61
C GLU A 179 -7.35 19.12 -2.33
N ILE A 180 -7.59 18.11 -1.47
CA ILE A 180 -6.82 17.90 -0.25
C ILE A 180 -5.34 17.65 -0.59
N ILE A 181 -5.05 16.83 -1.59
CA ILE A 181 -3.66 16.59 -2.04
C ILE A 181 -3.03 17.89 -2.51
N ALA A 182 -3.66 18.60 -3.44
CA ALA A 182 -3.12 19.83 -4.02
C ALA A 182 -2.83 20.90 -2.95
N ALA A 183 -3.69 21.03 -1.94
CA ALA A 183 -3.53 22.01 -0.88
C ALA A 183 -2.46 21.65 0.18
N ASN A 184 -1.99 20.39 0.25
CA ASN A 184 -1.19 19.92 1.39
C ASN A 184 0.10 19.18 1.04
N LEU A 185 0.46 19.04 -0.24
CA LEU A 185 1.72 18.43 -0.65
C LEU A 185 2.96 19.07 -0.01
N ASP A 186 2.93 20.38 0.25
CA ASP A 186 4.01 21.10 0.94
C ASP A 186 4.03 20.90 2.46
N THR A 187 2.89 20.56 3.05
CA THR A 187 2.74 20.47 4.51
C THR A 187 2.91 19.05 5.02
N TRP A 188 2.79 18.03 4.17
CA TRP A 188 2.88 16.62 4.55
C TRP A 188 4.30 16.08 4.79
N GLY A 189 5.35 16.87 4.53
CA GLY A 189 6.73 16.38 4.72
C GLY A 189 7.18 15.38 3.66
N ILE A 190 6.52 15.36 2.49
CA ILE A 190 6.95 14.61 1.30
C ILE A 190 8.06 15.39 0.61
N HIS A 191 9.18 14.73 0.33
CA HIS A 191 10.33 15.34 -0.32
C HIS A 191 9.98 15.82 -1.73
N GLN A 192 10.44 17.02 -2.12
CA GLN A 192 10.10 17.63 -3.41
C GLN A 192 10.52 16.79 -4.62
N GLY A 193 11.65 16.10 -4.51
CA GLY A 193 12.16 15.20 -5.55
C GLY A 193 11.27 14.00 -5.81
N ASP A 194 10.40 13.63 -4.86
CA ASP A 194 9.62 12.39 -4.90
C ASP A 194 8.15 12.66 -5.34
N ARG A 195 7.81 13.94 -5.52
CA ARG A 195 6.44 14.37 -5.86
C ARG A 195 6.06 14.02 -7.29
N GLY A 196 7.03 13.99 -8.20
CA GLY A 196 6.79 13.61 -9.60
C GLY A 196 6.33 12.16 -9.70
N GLU A 197 7.06 11.27 -9.04
CA GLU A 197 6.77 9.84 -8.93
C GLU A 197 5.45 9.62 -8.19
N PHE A 198 5.18 10.37 -7.12
CA PHE A 198 3.91 10.32 -6.42
C PHE A 198 2.73 10.68 -7.34
N VAL A 199 2.82 11.78 -8.10
CA VAL A 199 1.77 12.21 -9.04
C VAL A 199 1.61 11.19 -10.17
N MET A 200 2.70 10.64 -10.71
CA MET A 200 2.63 9.59 -11.73
C MET A 200 1.95 8.32 -11.20
N GLY A 201 2.27 7.92 -9.97
CA GLY A 201 1.60 6.84 -9.25
C GLY A 201 0.10 7.12 -9.10
N LEU A 202 -0.28 8.33 -8.70
CA LEU A 202 -1.68 8.75 -8.57
C LEU A 202 -2.43 8.62 -9.89
N ILE A 203 -1.88 9.12 -11.01
CA ILE A 203 -2.52 9.04 -12.33
C ILE A 203 -2.75 7.58 -12.73
N TRP A 204 -1.75 6.73 -12.54
CA TRP A 204 -1.85 5.30 -12.84
C TRP A 204 -2.89 4.60 -11.97
N MET A 205 -2.81 4.75 -10.66
CA MET A 205 -3.78 4.13 -9.75
C MET A 205 -5.19 4.68 -9.98
N ALA A 206 -5.36 5.96 -10.32
CA ALA A 206 -6.66 6.55 -10.65
C ALA A 206 -7.27 5.91 -11.91
N ALA A 207 -6.48 5.61 -12.94
CA ALA A 207 -6.98 4.90 -14.13
C ALA A 207 -7.49 3.49 -13.78
N ARG A 208 -6.73 2.75 -12.96
CA ARG A 208 -7.14 1.42 -12.46
C ARG A 208 -8.40 1.51 -11.60
N ASP A 209 -8.45 2.48 -10.70
CA ASP A 209 -9.56 2.70 -9.78
C ASP A 209 -10.83 3.09 -10.51
N ALA A 210 -10.73 3.91 -11.55
CA ALA A 210 -11.87 4.27 -12.40
C ALA A 210 -12.51 3.04 -13.06
N VAL A 211 -11.72 2.03 -13.46
CA VAL A 211 -12.26 0.76 -13.98
C VAL A 211 -13.07 0.05 -12.90
N VAL A 212 -12.54 -0.05 -11.67
CA VAL A 212 -13.21 -0.71 -10.56
C VAL A 212 -14.50 0.01 -10.17
N VAL A 213 -14.46 1.33 -10.02
CA VAL A 213 -15.64 2.13 -9.66
C VAL A 213 -16.72 2.06 -10.74
N LYS A 214 -16.35 2.03 -12.03
CA LYS A 214 -17.30 1.86 -13.14
C LYS A 214 -17.98 0.49 -13.14
N ALA A 215 -17.26 -0.56 -12.76
CA ALA A 215 -17.81 -1.92 -12.66
C ALA A 215 -18.77 -2.07 -11.46
N PHE A 216 -18.52 -1.32 -10.39
CA PHE A 216 -19.32 -1.36 -9.15
C PHE A 216 -19.75 0.07 -8.75
N PRO A 217 -20.64 0.70 -9.54
CA PRO A 217 -21.08 2.07 -9.28
C PRO A 217 -21.98 2.12 -8.05
N GLY A 218 -22.04 3.29 -7.42
CA GLY A 218 -22.89 3.53 -6.26
C GLY A 218 -22.13 3.35 -4.95
N ASN A 219 -22.63 2.49 -4.06
CA ASN A 219 -22.13 2.38 -2.70
C ASN A 219 -21.25 1.14 -2.49
N VAL A 220 -20.53 1.11 -1.37
CA VAL A 220 -19.63 0.02 -0.97
C VAL A 220 -20.34 -1.33 -0.81
N GLN A 221 -21.66 -1.36 -0.57
CA GLN A 221 -22.42 -2.61 -0.41
C GLN A 221 -22.48 -3.41 -1.70
N ASN A 222 -22.35 -2.75 -2.86
CA ASN A 222 -22.25 -3.44 -4.15
C ASN A 222 -20.97 -4.27 -4.32
N ARG A 223 -20.01 -4.11 -3.40
CA ARG A 223 -18.78 -4.89 -3.30
C ARG A 223 -18.80 -5.86 -2.12
N ARG A 224 -19.98 -6.17 -1.56
CA ARG A 224 -20.14 -7.09 -0.43
C ARG A 224 -20.91 -8.35 -0.86
N PRO A 225 -20.48 -9.56 -0.43
CA PRO A 225 -19.23 -9.84 0.27
C PRO A 225 -18.01 -9.51 -0.63
N TRP A 226 -16.93 -9.03 -0.02
CA TRP A 226 -15.77 -8.59 -0.79
C TRP A 226 -15.02 -9.77 -1.39
N ASP A 227 -15.04 -9.84 -2.73
CA ASP A 227 -14.25 -10.76 -3.57
C ASP A 227 -13.16 -9.95 -4.32
N PRO A 228 -11.87 -10.04 -3.92
CA PRO A 228 -10.81 -9.26 -4.54
C PRO A 228 -10.56 -9.62 -6.01
N TYR A 229 -10.80 -10.88 -6.41
CA TYR A 229 -10.65 -11.29 -7.81
C TYR A 229 -11.64 -10.55 -8.70
N ARG A 230 -12.91 -10.43 -8.26
CA ARG A 230 -13.95 -9.73 -9.03
C ARG A 230 -13.88 -8.22 -8.90
N HIS A 231 -13.51 -7.74 -7.72
CA HIS A 231 -13.62 -6.32 -7.38
C HIS A 231 -12.33 -5.55 -7.59
N SER A 232 -11.19 -6.21 -7.82
CA SER A 232 -9.91 -5.53 -7.83
C SER A 232 -8.93 -5.97 -8.92
N VAL A 233 -9.19 -7.06 -9.64
CA VAL A 233 -8.48 -7.43 -10.87
C VAL A 233 -9.16 -6.75 -12.06
N VAL A 234 -8.38 -6.10 -12.91
CA VAL A 234 -8.90 -5.36 -14.09
C VAL A 234 -8.25 -5.86 -15.38
N PHE A 235 -8.93 -5.72 -16.51
CA PHE A 235 -8.31 -5.99 -17.81
C PHE A 235 -7.37 -4.84 -18.22
N ILE A 236 -6.24 -5.18 -18.83
CA ILE A 236 -5.26 -4.18 -19.31
C ILE A 236 -5.91 -3.24 -20.32
N MET A 237 -6.80 -3.74 -21.18
CA MET A 237 -7.51 -2.91 -22.15
C MET A 237 -8.36 -1.83 -21.48
N ASP A 238 -9.15 -2.19 -20.47
CA ASP A 238 -10.01 -1.25 -19.75
C ASP A 238 -9.16 -0.24 -18.97
N PHE A 239 -8.09 -0.72 -18.34
CA PHE A 239 -7.11 0.13 -17.66
C PHE A 239 -6.51 1.18 -18.60
N MET A 240 -5.98 0.77 -19.76
CA MET A 240 -5.34 1.67 -20.72
C MET A 240 -6.33 2.68 -21.31
N LYS A 241 -7.58 2.28 -21.55
CA LYS A 241 -8.65 3.19 -21.96
C LYS A 241 -9.03 4.21 -20.88
N ASN A 242 -8.88 3.88 -19.60
CA ASN A 242 -9.09 4.85 -18.52
C ASN A 242 -7.87 5.75 -18.29
N LEU A 243 -6.67 5.28 -18.65
CA LEU A 243 -5.44 6.06 -18.57
C LEU A 243 -5.34 7.10 -19.71
N LEU A 244 -5.78 6.74 -20.92
CA LEU A 244 -5.67 7.58 -22.10
C LEU A 244 -6.95 8.36 -22.38
N PRO A 245 -6.86 9.59 -22.93
CA PRO A 245 -8.02 10.33 -23.40
C PRO A 245 -8.81 9.55 -24.45
N THR A 246 -10.14 9.70 -24.45
CA THR A 246 -11.07 8.96 -25.32
C THR A 246 -10.73 9.03 -26.81
N GLY A 247 -10.21 10.18 -27.27
CA GLY A 247 -9.77 10.36 -28.66
C GLY A 247 -8.64 9.43 -29.12
N TYR A 248 -7.91 8.79 -28.18
CA TYR A 248 -6.83 7.85 -28.50
C TYR A 248 -7.25 6.38 -28.45
N HIS A 249 -8.49 6.05 -28.07
CA HIS A 249 -8.90 4.67 -27.81
C HIS A 249 -8.85 3.79 -29.06
N GLN A 250 -9.40 4.25 -30.20
CA GLN A 250 -9.34 3.52 -31.47
C GLN A 250 -7.90 3.34 -31.96
N LYS A 251 -7.06 4.36 -31.75
CA LYS A 251 -5.64 4.29 -32.09
C LYS A 251 -4.93 3.26 -31.22
N LEU A 252 -5.19 3.24 -29.91
CA LEU A 252 -4.65 2.25 -28.98
C LEU A 252 -5.01 0.83 -29.43
N GLU A 253 -6.28 0.55 -29.72
CA GLU A 253 -6.75 -0.79 -30.10
C GLU A 253 -6.00 -1.36 -31.30
N SER A 254 -5.74 -0.51 -32.30
CA SER A 254 -5.06 -0.87 -33.55
C SER A 254 -3.53 -0.73 -33.51
N MET A 255 -2.93 -0.28 -32.39
CA MET A 255 -1.48 -0.17 -32.26
C MET A 255 -0.82 -1.54 -32.40
N LYS A 256 0.31 -1.56 -33.12
CA LYS A 256 1.18 -2.74 -33.25
C LYS A 256 2.50 -2.48 -32.52
N PRO A 257 3.22 -3.52 -32.10
CA PRO A 257 4.54 -3.37 -31.50
C PRO A 257 5.46 -2.50 -32.36
N SER A 258 6.05 -1.47 -31.77
CA SER A 258 7.02 -0.60 -32.43
C SER A 258 8.39 -1.27 -32.61
N VAL A 259 8.64 -2.35 -31.86
CA VAL A 259 9.89 -3.12 -31.85
C VAL A 259 9.55 -4.62 -31.97
N GLY A 260 10.42 -5.40 -32.63
CA GLY A 260 10.32 -6.86 -32.64
C GLY A 260 9.45 -7.48 -33.74
N GLY A 261 9.01 -6.69 -34.73
CA GLY A 261 8.34 -7.20 -35.94
C GLY A 261 6.95 -7.83 -35.74
N GLY A 262 6.39 -7.73 -34.52
CA GLY A 262 5.06 -8.25 -34.22
C GLY A 262 3.97 -7.52 -35.01
N THR A 263 3.00 -8.28 -35.54
CA THR A 263 1.92 -7.74 -36.37
C THR A 263 0.57 -7.71 -35.67
N VAL A 264 0.48 -8.33 -34.49
CA VAL A 264 -0.75 -8.44 -33.70
C VAL A 264 -1.08 -7.08 -33.08
N GLU A 265 -2.32 -6.65 -33.25
CA GLU A 265 -2.83 -5.42 -32.68
C GLU A 265 -2.98 -5.50 -31.16
N PHE A 266 -2.85 -4.37 -30.48
CA PHE A 266 -2.88 -4.26 -29.02
C PHE A 266 -4.13 -4.92 -28.42
N GLN A 267 -5.31 -4.69 -29.00
CA GLN A 267 -6.57 -5.27 -28.54
C GLN A 267 -6.56 -6.81 -28.52
N HIS A 268 -5.90 -7.43 -29.49
CA HIS A 268 -5.81 -8.88 -29.61
C HIS A 268 -4.66 -9.45 -28.78
N ALA A 269 -3.53 -8.72 -28.71
CA ALA A 269 -2.37 -9.12 -27.94
C ALA A 269 -2.66 -9.17 -26.43
N PHE A 270 -3.46 -8.23 -25.94
CA PHE A 270 -3.78 -8.04 -24.52
C PHE A 270 -5.24 -8.37 -24.14
N ALA A 271 -6.01 -9.03 -25.02
CA ALA A 271 -7.42 -9.35 -24.80
C ALA A 271 -7.67 -10.06 -23.45
N ASP A 272 -6.84 -11.06 -23.15
CA ASP A 272 -6.93 -11.87 -21.93
C ASP A 272 -5.93 -11.44 -20.85
N CYS A 273 -5.33 -10.25 -20.99
CA CYS A 273 -4.35 -9.77 -20.04
C CYS A 273 -5.02 -9.01 -18.90
N ARG A 274 -4.70 -9.43 -17.68
CA ARG A 274 -5.22 -8.91 -16.42
C ARG A 274 -4.13 -8.16 -15.66
N LEU A 275 -4.55 -7.18 -14.88
CA LEU A 275 -3.73 -6.40 -13.98
C LEU A 275 -4.26 -6.59 -12.55
N TRP A 276 -3.37 -7.03 -11.67
CA TRP A 276 -3.60 -7.10 -10.23
C TRP A 276 -2.56 -6.24 -9.53
N CYS A 277 -2.98 -5.04 -9.16
CA CYS A 277 -2.18 -4.08 -8.43
C CYS A 277 -3.12 -3.15 -7.67
N ASN A 278 -2.94 -3.04 -6.35
CA ASN A 278 -3.75 -2.15 -5.51
C ASN A 278 -2.91 -1.15 -4.71
N HIS A 279 -1.59 -1.32 -4.67
CA HIS A 279 -0.62 -0.37 -4.10
C HIS A 279 0.75 -0.46 -4.78
N LEU A 280 1.56 0.56 -4.52
CA LEU A 280 2.94 0.67 -4.94
C LEU A 280 3.88 0.45 -3.76
N ILE A 281 5.03 -0.15 -4.03
CA ILE A 281 6.20 -0.11 -3.15
C ILE A 281 7.36 0.55 -3.87
N GLN A 282 8.23 1.21 -3.12
CA GLN A 282 9.51 1.67 -3.65
C GLN A 282 10.60 0.63 -3.38
N VAL A 283 11.23 0.14 -4.45
CA VAL A 283 12.37 -0.78 -4.30
C VAL A 283 13.67 0.00 -4.15
N GLN A 284 14.51 -0.47 -3.23
CA GLN A 284 15.82 0.14 -2.97
C GLN A 284 16.94 -0.47 -3.83
N ASP A 285 16.74 -1.69 -4.34
CA ASP A 285 17.70 -2.39 -5.21
C ASP A 285 16.98 -2.95 -6.45
N TYR A 286 17.44 -2.56 -7.63
CA TYR A 286 16.92 -3.02 -8.92
C TYR A 286 17.11 -4.53 -9.14
N LYS A 287 18.01 -5.19 -8.42
CA LYS A 287 18.15 -6.66 -8.46
C LYS A 287 16.86 -7.38 -8.03
N VAL A 288 15.97 -6.70 -7.32
CA VAL A 288 14.63 -7.21 -6.98
C VAL A 288 13.73 -7.27 -8.20
N ILE A 289 14.01 -6.52 -9.27
CA ILE A 289 13.31 -6.62 -10.55
C ILE A 289 13.97 -7.75 -11.37
N SER A 290 13.61 -8.99 -11.02
CA SER A 290 13.98 -10.19 -11.77
C SER A 290 12.81 -11.15 -11.87
N THR A 291 12.82 -12.03 -12.86
CA THR A 291 11.77 -13.05 -13.06
C THR A 291 11.47 -13.85 -11.80
N LYS A 292 12.49 -14.10 -10.96
CA LYS A 292 12.35 -14.77 -9.67
C LYS A 292 11.41 -14.03 -8.70
N PHE A 293 11.44 -12.70 -8.70
CA PHE A 293 10.67 -11.88 -7.76
C PHE A 293 9.39 -11.31 -8.36
N LEU A 294 9.25 -11.26 -9.70
CA LEU A 294 8.02 -10.79 -10.37
C LEU A 294 6.79 -11.59 -9.93
N CYS A 295 6.94 -12.91 -9.77
CA CYS A 295 5.90 -13.79 -9.24
C CYS A 295 5.43 -13.35 -7.84
N ALA A 296 6.37 -13.04 -6.95
CA ALA A 296 6.06 -12.59 -5.59
C ALA A 296 5.47 -11.18 -5.58
N LEU A 297 5.98 -10.25 -6.40
CA LEU A 297 5.41 -8.90 -6.52
C LEU A 297 3.96 -8.97 -7.01
N LEU A 298 3.71 -9.75 -8.06
CA LEU A 298 2.36 -9.94 -8.58
C LEU A 298 1.46 -10.64 -7.55
N SER A 299 1.92 -11.69 -6.86
CA SER A 299 1.09 -12.38 -5.87
C SER A 299 0.65 -11.47 -4.72
N ASN A 300 1.47 -10.47 -4.37
CA ASN A 300 1.15 -9.48 -3.35
C ASN A 300 0.33 -8.27 -3.87
N GLY A 301 0.05 -8.18 -5.17
CA GLY A 301 -0.68 -7.06 -5.77
C GLY A 301 0.12 -5.75 -5.79
N ILE A 302 1.43 -5.87 -5.97
CA ILE A 302 2.40 -4.77 -5.87
C ILE A 302 2.75 -4.23 -7.26
N GLY A 303 2.62 -2.92 -7.43
CA GLY A 303 3.36 -2.15 -8.44
C GLY A 303 4.67 -1.61 -7.86
N VAL A 304 5.68 -1.41 -8.70
CA VAL A 304 7.03 -1.05 -8.23
C VAL A 304 7.40 0.35 -8.70
N LEU A 305 7.68 1.24 -7.75
CA LEU A 305 8.43 2.47 -7.96
C LEU A 305 9.93 2.12 -7.88
N CYS A 306 10.68 2.44 -8.93
CA CYS A 306 12.09 2.11 -9.00
C CYS A 306 12.94 3.06 -8.16
N ALA A 307 14.18 2.65 -7.88
CA ALA A 307 15.09 3.43 -7.05
C ALA A 307 15.46 4.77 -7.74
N PRO A 308 15.57 5.87 -6.98
CA PRO A 308 15.91 7.18 -7.54
C PRO A 308 17.30 7.16 -8.18
N ASN A 309 17.49 7.99 -9.22
CA ASN A 309 18.75 8.17 -9.96
C ASN A 309 19.25 6.93 -10.72
N GLN A 310 18.37 5.97 -11.04
CA GLN A 310 18.70 4.88 -11.95
C GLN A 310 18.15 5.15 -13.35
N ALA A 311 18.98 4.94 -14.37
CA ALA A 311 18.56 5.12 -15.76
C ALA A 311 17.66 3.97 -16.22
N GLY A 312 16.47 4.30 -16.74
CA GLY A 312 15.66 3.36 -17.52
C GLY A 312 14.17 3.41 -17.21
N ILE A 313 13.77 2.86 -16.06
CA ILE A 313 12.37 2.59 -15.70
C ILE A 313 12.08 3.22 -14.33
N ASP A 314 11.10 4.12 -14.27
CA ASP A 314 10.67 4.75 -13.01
C ASP A 314 9.56 3.95 -12.31
N LEU A 315 8.74 3.25 -13.09
CA LEU A 315 7.55 2.55 -12.62
C LEU A 315 7.33 1.25 -13.39
N LEU A 316 7.14 0.15 -12.67
CA LEU A 316 6.91 -1.19 -13.23
C LEU A 316 5.58 -1.77 -12.72
N TRP A 317 4.81 -2.30 -13.66
CA TRP A 317 3.56 -3.03 -13.39
C TRP A 317 3.57 -4.31 -14.18
N ILE A 318 2.90 -5.33 -13.64
CA ILE A 318 2.96 -6.68 -14.18
C ILE A 318 1.58 -7.04 -14.71
N GLY A 319 1.50 -7.19 -16.03
CA GLY A 319 0.34 -7.75 -16.71
C GLY A 319 0.45 -9.26 -16.82
N LEU A 320 -0.63 -9.97 -16.54
CA LEU A 320 -0.70 -11.43 -16.63
C LEU A 320 -1.63 -11.86 -17.75
N LYS A 321 -1.16 -12.69 -18.68
CA LYS A 321 -2.03 -13.32 -19.69
C LYS A 321 -2.70 -14.57 -19.10
N GLY A 322 -4.02 -14.57 -19.05
CA GLY A 322 -4.77 -15.62 -18.35
C GLY A 322 -4.59 -15.52 -16.83
N ASP A 323 -4.62 -16.66 -16.15
CA ASP A 323 -4.74 -16.73 -14.69
C ASP A 323 -3.55 -17.40 -13.99
N LYS A 324 -2.57 -17.95 -14.70
CA LYS A 324 -1.43 -18.67 -14.09
C LYS A 324 -0.23 -17.73 -13.89
N ILE A 325 0.28 -17.61 -12.67
CA ILE A 325 1.34 -16.65 -12.29
C ILE A 325 2.74 -17.27 -12.47
N CYS A 326 2.93 -18.50 -12.01
CA CYS A 326 4.21 -19.23 -12.14
C CYS A 326 3.93 -20.69 -12.50
N HIS A 327 4.92 -21.34 -13.13
CA HIS A 327 4.94 -22.77 -13.44
C HIS A 327 5.71 -23.57 -12.39
#